data_AF-A0A963AP86-F1
#
_entry.id   AF-A0A963AP86-F1
#
_cell.length_a   1.000
_cell.length_b   1.000
_cell.length_c   1.000
_cell.angle_alpha   90.00
_cell.angle_beta   90.00
_cell.angle_gamma   90.00
#
_symmetry.space_group_name_H-M   'P 1'
#
loop_
_entity.id
_entity.type
_entity.pdbx_description
1 polymer ?
#
loop_
_entity_poly.entity_id
_entity_poly.type
_entity_poly.pdbx_seq_one_letter_code
_entity_poly.pdbx_strand_id
1 'polypeptide(L)'
;MHSTLAQQTADEQQPGLLSAMQLSRLNQAIQGLSEQQLSWASGYLVGISRRQVPVEQPQPEAGVTILYASQTGNSRSVAEALAETSEARGLSTRLLS
;
A
#
# COMPACT_ATOMS: atom_id res chain seq x y z
N MET A 1 -43.60 -47.08 4.27
CA MET A 1 -42.19 -47.14 4.70
C MET A 1 -41.39 -46.33 3.69
N HIS A 2 -41.27 -45.03 3.95
CA HIS A 2 -40.78 -44.05 2.97
C HIS A 2 -39.26 -43.88 3.09
N SER A 3 -38.60 -44.05 1.95
CA SER A 3 -37.40 -43.35 1.47
C SER A 3 -36.27 -43.08 2.47
N THR A 4 -35.30 -43.99 2.46
CA THR A 4 -33.96 -43.77 3.03
C THR A 4 -32.97 -43.47 1.89
N LEU A 5 -32.16 -42.42 2.09
CA LEU A 5 -30.94 -42.03 1.37
C LEU A 5 -31.03 -41.57 -0.11
N ALA A 6 -31.30 -40.28 -0.27
CA ALA A 6 -30.62 -39.46 -1.28
C ALA A 6 -30.59 -37.99 -0.80
N GLN A 7 -30.13 -37.79 0.43
CA GLN A 7 -29.82 -36.48 0.98
C GLN A 7 -28.36 -36.50 1.38
N GLN A 8 -27.51 -36.31 0.37
CA GLN A 8 -26.10 -35.96 0.49
C GLN A 8 -25.88 -34.93 -0.62
N THR A 9 -26.28 -33.67 -0.37
CA THR A 9 -25.35 -32.58 -0.02
C THR A 9 -24.34 -32.46 -1.17
N ALA A 10 -24.61 -31.76 -2.27
CA ALA A 10 -24.82 -30.31 -2.30
C ALA A 10 -23.96 -29.58 -1.27
N ASP A 11 -22.71 -30.02 -1.10
CA ASP A 11 -21.70 -29.32 -0.32
C ASP A 11 -21.21 -28.15 -1.17
N GLU A 12 -22.00 -27.08 -1.08
CA GLU A 12 -21.52 -25.72 -0.89
C GLU A 12 -20.26 -25.36 -1.67
N GLN A 13 -20.51 -24.88 -2.90
CA GLN A 13 -19.74 -23.77 -3.44
C GLN A 13 -19.88 -22.54 -2.53
N GLN A 14 -19.34 -22.58 -1.32
CA GLN A 14 -18.82 -21.38 -0.70
C GLN A 14 -17.65 -21.00 -1.59
N PRO A 15 -17.71 -19.88 -2.34
CA PRO A 15 -16.58 -19.49 -3.15
C PRO A 15 -15.52 -19.01 -2.16
N GLY A 16 -14.67 -19.94 -1.71
CA GLY A 16 -13.37 -19.58 -1.20
C GLY A 16 -12.78 -18.62 -2.22
N LEU A 17 -12.25 -17.49 -1.75
CA LEU A 17 -11.67 -16.43 -2.59
C LEU A 17 -10.68 -16.98 -3.65
N LEU A 18 -10.15 -18.18 -3.41
CA LEU A 18 -9.36 -18.98 -4.34
C LEU A 18 -9.99 -20.36 -4.53
N SER A 19 -10.07 -20.81 -5.79
CA SER A 19 -10.32 -22.21 -6.13
C SER A 19 -9.20 -23.12 -5.61
N ALA A 20 -9.49 -24.41 -5.44
CA ALA A 20 -8.51 -25.42 -4.99
C ALA A 20 -7.24 -25.44 -5.87
N MET A 21 -7.38 -25.27 -7.18
CA MET A 21 -6.25 -25.18 -8.11
C MET A 21 -5.42 -23.91 -7.90
N GLN A 22 -6.06 -22.75 -7.66
CA GLN A 22 -5.35 -21.50 -7.37
C GLN A 22 -4.58 -21.57 -6.05
N LEU A 23 -5.19 -22.17 -5.02
CA LEU A 23 -4.53 -22.39 -3.73
C LEU A 23 -3.33 -23.34 -3.86
N SER A 24 -3.46 -24.43 -4.63
CA SER A 24 -2.35 -25.36 -4.88
C SER A 24 -1.16 -24.68 -5.55
N ARG A 25 -1.40 -23.87 -6.58
CA ARG A 25 -0.34 -23.09 -7.26
C ARG A 25 0.30 -22.07 -6.34
N LEU A 26 -0.48 -21.38 -5.51
CA LEU A 26 0.04 -20.43 -4.53
C LEU A 26 0.95 -21.16 -3.52
N ASN A 27 0.51 -22.29 -2.98
CA ASN A 27 1.30 -23.10 -2.07
C ASN A 27 2.60 -23.59 -2.70
N GLN A 28 2.60 -23.97 -3.98
CA GLN A 28 3.84 -24.34 -4.69
C GLN A 28 4.78 -23.14 -4.89
N ALA A 29 4.25 -21.96 -5.20
CA ALA A 29 5.05 -20.76 -5.40
C ALA A 29 5.73 -20.25 -4.13
N ILE A 30 5.12 -20.49 -2.96
CA ILE A 30 5.67 -20.08 -1.66
C ILE A 30 6.52 -21.15 -0.96
N GLN A 31 6.56 -22.37 -1.51
CA GLN A 31 7.38 -23.45 -0.96
C GLN A 31 8.87 -23.11 -1.03
N GLY A 32 9.57 -23.29 0.09
CA GLY A 32 11.01 -23.01 0.21
C GLY A 32 11.36 -21.54 0.46
N LEU A 33 10.36 -20.65 0.56
CA LEU A 33 10.59 -19.29 1.02
C LEU A 33 10.82 -19.26 2.54
N SER A 34 11.79 -18.45 2.98
CA SER A 34 11.97 -18.12 4.39
C SER A 34 10.88 -17.16 4.89
N GLU A 35 10.74 -17.02 6.21
CA GLU A 35 9.78 -16.08 6.81
C GLU A 35 9.96 -14.63 6.31
N GLN A 36 11.21 -14.17 6.16
CA GLN A 36 11.54 -12.85 5.64
C GLN A 36 11.07 -12.69 4.18
N GLN A 37 11.25 -13.72 3.35
CA GLN A 37 10.83 -13.71 1.95
C GLN A 37 9.31 -13.76 1.80
N LEU A 38 8.62 -14.51 2.66
CA LEU A 38 7.16 -14.52 2.73
C LEU A 38 6.59 -13.15 3.12
N SER A 39 7.20 -12.49 4.10
CA SER A 39 6.84 -11.13 4.52
C SER A 39 6.99 -10.13 3.36
N TRP A 40 8.13 -10.14 2.66
CA TRP A 40 8.33 -9.31 1.47
C TRP A 40 7.34 -9.64 0.34
N ALA A 41 7.10 -10.93 0.06
CA ALA A 41 6.18 -11.36 -0.99
C ALA A 41 4.74 -10.92 -0.72
N SER A 42 4.30 -10.89 0.54
CA SER A 42 2.99 -10.36 0.91
C SER A 42 2.81 -8.89 0.49
N GLY A 43 3.84 -8.06 0.70
CA GLY A 43 3.85 -6.66 0.25
C GLY A 43 3.85 -6.54 -1.28
N TYR A 44 4.57 -7.41 -1.98
CA TYR A 44 4.55 -7.46 -3.44
C TYR A 44 3.16 -7.80 -4.01
N LEU A 45 2.48 -8.79 -3.43
CA LEU A 45 1.11 -9.18 -3.81
C LEU A 45 0.10 -8.05 -3.57
N VAL A 46 0.24 -7.31 -2.47
CA VAL A 46 -0.54 -6.08 -2.22
C VAL A 46 -0.20 -4.98 -3.23
N GLY A 47 1.07 -4.86 -3.65
CA GLY A 47 1.49 -3.88 -4.64
C GLY A 47 0.89 -4.13 -6.03
N ILE A 48 0.86 -5.38 -6.48
CA ILE A 48 0.26 -5.74 -7.78
C ILE A 48 -1.26 -5.60 -7.78
N SER A 49 -1.95 -5.82 -6.65
CA SER A 49 -3.41 -5.65 -6.57
C SER A 49 -3.83 -4.18 -6.71
N ARG A 50 -2.96 -3.25 -6.36
CA ARG A 50 -3.19 -1.79 -6.48
C ARG A 50 -2.90 -1.22 -7.87
N ARG A 51 -2.25 -1.96 -8.78
CA ARG A 51 -1.95 -1.48 -10.15
C ARG A 51 -3.18 -1.16 -11.00
N GLN A 52 -4.38 -1.58 -10.59
CA GLN A 52 -5.63 -1.26 -11.27
C GLN A 52 -6.22 0.10 -10.88
N VAL A 53 -5.73 0.71 -9.80
CA VAL A 53 -6.02 2.13 -9.55
C VAL A 53 -4.95 2.90 -10.30
N PRO A 54 -5.30 3.80 -11.22
CA PRO A 54 -4.36 4.80 -11.68
C PRO A 54 -3.87 5.50 -10.42
N VAL A 55 -2.65 5.15 -9.99
CA VAL A 55 -1.90 6.01 -9.09
C VAL A 55 -1.66 7.20 -9.98
N GLU A 56 -2.48 8.24 -9.82
CA GLU A 56 -2.14 9.56 -10.31
C GLU A 56 -0.74 9.80 -9.77
N GLN A 57 0.26 9.63 -10.65
CA GLN A 57 1.61 9.99 -10.29
C GLN A 57 1.47 11.46 -9.94
N PRO A 58 1.76 11.87 -8.68
CA PRO A 58 1.75 13.28 -8.37
C PRO A 58 2.68 13.89 -9.39
N GLN A 59 2.10 14.68 -10.29
CA GLN A 59 2.88 15.48 -11.20
C GLN A 59 3.82 16.26 -10.28
N PRO A 60 5.15 16.14 -10.43
CA PRO A 60 6.05 16.80 -9.51
C PRO A 60 5.85 18.30 -9.70
N GLU A 61 4.96 18.87 -8.90
CA GLU A 61 4.93 20.29 -8.65
C GLU A 61 6.31 20.58 -8.06
N ALA A 62 7.11 21.39 -8.75
CA ALA A 62 8.43 21.79 -8.29
C ALA A 62 8.25 22.67 -7.05
N GLY A 63 7.94 22.04 -5.92
CA GLY A 63 7.54 22.70 -4.70
C GLY A 63 8.07 21.98 -3.47
N VAL A 64 8.46 22.78 -2.48
CA VAL A 64 9.05 22.34 -1.23
C VAL A 64 8.08 22.65 -0.11
N THR A 65 7.65 21.62 0.61
CA THR A 65 6.90 21.80 1.86
C THR A 65 7.87 21.73 3.03
N ILE A 66 7.91 22.78 3.85
CA ILE A 66 8.81 22.93 5.00
C ILE A 66 7.97 22.79 6.27
N LEU A 67 8.18 21.69 7.00
CA LEU A 67 7.54 21.43 8.29
C LEU A 67 8.42 21.99 9.42
N TYR A 68 7.86 22.81 10.30
CA TYR A 68 8.60 23.39 11.41
C TYR A 68 7.78 23.37 12.71
N ALA A 69 8.38 22.95 13.81
CA ALA A 69 7.81 23.07 15.15
C ALA A 69 8.67 24.04 15.96
N SER A 70 8.07 25.10 16.50
CA SER A 70 8.81 26.12 17.25
C SER A 70 8.14 26.44 18.58
N GLN A 71 8.81 26.11 19.68
CA GLN A 71 8.36 26.48 21.02
C GLN A 71 8.75 27.93 21.39
N THR A 72 9.93 28.37 20.95
CA THR A 72 10.52 29.69 21.27
C THR A 72 10.81 30.54 20.03
N GLY A 73 10.24 30.20 18.87
CA GLY A 73 10.38 30.97 17.61
C GLY A 73 11.62 30.68 16.74
N ASN A 74 12.70 30.08 17.26
CA ASN A 74 13.94 29.83 16.49
C ASN A 74 13.73 28.94 15.26
N SER A 75 12.86 27.93 15.33
CA SER A 75 12.63 27.02 14.19
C SER A 75 11.82 27.68 13.09
N ARG A 76 11.01 28.70 13.43
CA ARG A 76 10.23 29.47 12.44
C ARG A 76 11.14 30.31 11.56
N SER A 77 12.07 31.05 12.15
CA SER A 77 12.98 31.91 11.37
C SER A 77 13.89 31.10 10.44
N VAL A 78 14.33 29.92 10.87
CA VAL A 78 15.09 28.99 10.02
C VAL A 78 14.24 28.45 8.86
N ALA A 79 12.96 28.13 9.12
CA ALA A 79 12.05 27.65 8.09
C ALA A 79 11.73 28.74 7.06
N GLU A 80 11.56 29.99 7.49
CA GLU A 80 11.35 31.16 6.62
C GLU A 80 12.57 31.41 5.72
N ALA A 81 13.78 31.39 6.27
CA ALA A 81 15.02 31.55 5.48
C ALA A 81 15.19 30.43 4.44
N LEU A 82 14.80 29.20 4.79
CA LEU A 82 14.83 28.06 3.86
C LEU A 82 13.77 28.19 2.76
N ALA A 83 12.60 28.74 3.09
CA ALA A 83 11.56 29.04 2.11
C ALA A 83 12.06 30.07 1.09
N GLU A 84 12.60 31.20 1.56
CA GLU A 84 13.14 32.25 0.70
C GLU A 84 14.25 31.73 -0.23
N THR A 85 15.15 30.89 0.29
CA THR A 85 16.21 30.24 -0.51
C THR A 85 15.65 29.30 -1.57
N SER A 86 14.54 28.61 -1.27
CA SER A 86 13.91 27.68 -2.20
C SER A 86 13.13 28.41 -3.30
N GLU A 87 12.46 29.51 -2.96
CA GLU A 87 11.79 30.41 -3.92
C GLU A 87 12.79 31.07 -4.86
N ALA A 88 13.94 31.51 -4.35
CA ALA A 88 15.04 32.04 -5.17
C ALA A 88 15.58 31.01 -6.19
N ARG A 89 15.35 29.71 -5.96
CA ARG A 89 15.68 28.62 -6.88
C ARG A 89 14.54 28.24 -7.81
N GLY A 90 13.44 28.99 -7.80
CA GLY A 90 12.26 28.74 -8.62
C GLY A 90 11.36 27.61 -8.11
N LEU A 91 11.49 27.21 -6.85
CA LEU A 91 10.65 26.21 -6.21
C LEU A 91 9.48 26.90 -5.50
N SER A 92 8.26 26.39 -5.66
CA SER A 92 7.08 26.87 -4.92
C SER A 92 7.18 26.41 -3.46
N THR A 93 7.05 27.31 -2.47
CA THR A 93 7.21 26.89 -1.06
C THR A 93 5.92 26.90 -0.26
N ARG A 94 5.84 25.99 0.72
CA ARG A 94 4.74 25.93 1.68
C ARG A 94 5.29 25.65 3.08
N LEU A 95 5.08 26.57 4.03
CA LEU A 95 5.39 26.32 5.43
C LEU A 95 4.20 25.69 6.15
N LEU A 96 4.46 24.65 6.95
CA LEU A 96 3.48 23.99 7.82
C LEU A 96 4.04 23.89 9.24
N SER A 97 3.20 24.16 10.25
CA SER A 97 3.57 24.10 11.67
C SER A 97 2.67 23.18 12.47
#